data_AF-A0A661DRQ9-F1
#
_entry.id   AF-A0A661DRQ9-F1
#
_cell.length_a   1.000
_cell.length_b   1.000
_cell.length_c   1.000
_cell.angle_alpha   90.00
_cell.angle_beta   90.00
_cell.angle_gamma   90.00
#
_symmetry.space_group_name_H-M   'P 1'
#
loop_
_entity.id
_entity.type
_entity.pdbx_description
1 polymer ?
#
loop_
_entity_poly.entity_id
_entity_poly.type
_entity_poly.pdbx_seq_one_letter_code
_entity_poly.pdbx_strand_id
1 'polypeptide(L)'
;VHDALSREIKEELGLQIMQSRPLIKVAHDYGDKSVFLDVWLVTEYLGQPKGCEGQSLRWCAIEALKIEEFPAANVPIIAALKNARINCRFNEIR
;
A
#
# COMPACT_ATOMS: atom_id res chain seq x y z
N VAL A 1 9.45 6.11 -12.34
CA VAL A 1 8.93 5.43 -11.13
C VAL A 1 7.44 5.72 -10.93
N HIS A 2 7.04 7.00 -10.81
CA HIS A 2 5.62 7.36 -10.61
C HIS A 2 4.65 6.84 -11.69
N ASP A 3 5.07 6.83 -12.96
CA ASP A 3 4.24 6.33 -14.06
C ASP A 3 4.07 4.81 -14.03
N ALA A 4 5.10 4.07 -13.58
CA ALA A 4 5.02 2.62 -13.42
C ALA A 4 4.08 2.25 -12.27
N LEU A 5 4.19 2.93 -11.12
CA LEU A 5 3.29 2.75 -9.98
C LEU A 5 1.82 3.02 -10.37
N SER A 6 1.58 4.13 -11.08
CA SER A 6 0.22 4.48 -11.54
C SER A 6 -0.35 3.45 -12.50
N ARG A 7 0.47 2.90 -13.39
CA ARG A 7 0.07 1.86 -14.34
C ARG A 7 -0.25 0.54 -13.64
N GLU A 8 0.64 0.08 -12.76
CA GLU A 8 0.46 -1.18 -12.01
C GLU A 8 -0.78 -1.12 -11.12
N ILE A 9 -0.98 -0.03 -10.38
CA ILE A 9 -2.17 0.13 -9.52
C ILE A 9 -3.48 0.16 -10.33
N LYS A 10 -3.43 0.70 -11.56
CA LYS A 10 -4.59 0.66 -12.46
C LYS A 10 -4.86 -0.75 -12.97
N GLU A 11 -3.82 -1.48 -13.36
CA GLU A 11 -3.92 -2.85 -13.86
C GLU A 11 -4.40 -3.81 -12.77
N GLU A 12 -3.80 -3.77 -11.58
CA GLU A 12 -4.08 -4.71 -10.50
C GLU A 12 -5.32 -4.36 -9.67
N LEU A 13 -5.56 -3.07 -9.40
CA LEU A 13 -6.61 -2.62 -8.47
C LEU A 13 -7.75 -1.84 -9.15
N GLY A 14 -7.59 -1.47 -10.42
CA GLY A 14 -8.55 -0.64 -11.14
C GLY A 14 -8.58 0.81 -10.67
N LEU A 15 -7.53 1.28 -9.99
CA LEU A 15 -7.48 2.62 -9.40
C LEU A 15 -6.62 3.58 -10.21
N GLN A 16 -7.05 4.83 -10.25
CA GLN A 16 -6.23 5.93 -10.74
C GLN A 16 -5.77 6.79 -9.57
N ILE A 17 -4.46 6.87 -9.34
CA ILE A 17 -3.87 7.71 -8.30
C ILE A 17 -4.03 9.19 -8.69
N MET A 18 -4.62 9.99 -7.81
CA MET A 18 -4.76 11.44 -7.98
C MET A 18 -3.76 12.21 -7.14
N GLN A 19 -3.55 11.76 -5.89
CA GLN A 19 -2.56 12.32 -4.99
C GLN A 19 -1.85 11.22 -4.22
N SER A 20 -0.53 11.30 -4.19
CA SER A 20 0.31 10.43 -3.37
C SER A 20 1.53 11.18 -2.86
N ARG A 21 2.15 10.65 -1.81
CA ARG A 21 3.42 11.15 -1.28
C ARG A 21 4.31 9.99 -0.84
N PRO A 22 5.64 10.14 -0.87
CA PRO A 22 6.54 9.15 -0.30
C PRO A 22 6.21 8.90 1.17
N LEU A 23 6.19 7.64 1.57
CA LEU A 23 6.08 7.24 2.98
C LEU A 23 7.47 6.89 3.51
N ILE A 24 8.05 5.80 3.00
CA ILE A 24 9.38 5.31 3.38
C ILE A 24 10.01 4.51 2.23
N LYS A 25 11.33 4.29 2.30
CA LYS A 25 12.04 3.32 1.47
C LYS A 25 12.56 2.22 2.36
N VAL A 26 12.39 0.96 1.96
CA VAL A 26 12.82 -0.21 2.72
C VAL A 26 13.75 -1.04 1.86
N ALA A 27 15.00 -1.21 2.30
CA ALA A 27 15.88 -2.24 1.80
C ALA A 27 15.85 -3.41 2.78
N HIS A 28 15.59 -4.61 2.28
CA HIS A 28 15.59 -5.81 3.11
C HIS A 28 16.34 -6.92 2.39
N ASP A 29 17.24 -7.57 3.11
CA ASP A 29 18.02 -8.70 2.60
C ASP A 29 17.54 -9.98 3.29
N TYR A 30 16.94 -10.87 2.52
CA TYR A 30 16.51 -12.20 2.99
C TYR A 30 17.68 -13.21 3.00
N GLY A 31 18.87 -12.79 2.56
CA GLY A 31 20.07 -13.62 2.46
C GLY A 31 20.15 -14.39 1.13
N ASP A 32 19.04 -14.92 0.65
CA ASP A 32 18.93 -15.54 -0.69
C ASP A 32 18.55 -14.54 -1.79
N LYS A 33 17.87 -13.46 -1.41
CA LYS A 33 17.47 -12.35 -2.28
C LYS A 33 17.37 -11.06 -1.49
N SER A 34 17.64 -9.95 -2.16
CA SER A 34 17.45 -8.62 -1.60
C SER A 34 16.28 -7.92 -2.32
N VAL A 35 15.43 -7.25 -1.54
CA VAL A 35 14.30 -6.48 -2.03
C VAL A 35 14.46 -5.01 -1.66
N PHE A 36 14.05 -4.14 -2.57
CA PHE A 36 13.97 -2.71 -2.34
C PHE A 36 12.54 -2.26 -2.60
N LEU A 37 11.89 -1.71 -1.58
CA LEU A 37 10.52 -1.23 -1.61
C LEU A 37 10.54 0.30 -1.53
N ASP A 38 10.04 0.96 -2.58
CA ASP A 38 9.74 2.39 -2.56
C ASP A 38 8.25 2.56 -2.24
N VAL A 39 7.93 2.95 -1.00
CA VAL A 39 6.57 2.89 -0.46
C VAL A 39 5.92 4.27 -0.48
N TRP A 40 4.75 4.34 -1.10
CA TRP A 40 4.01 5.58 -1.30
C TRP A 40 2.66 5.51 -0.59
N LEU A 41 2.27 6.61 0.05
CA LEU A 41 0.93 6.78 0.61
C LEU A 41 0.04 7.48 -0.43
N VAL A 42 -0.98 6.78 -0.90
CA VAL A 42 -2.03 7.34 -1.76
C VAL A 42 -3.11 7.95 -0.87
N THR A 43 -3.37 9.24 -1.03
CA THR A 43 -4.36 9.99 -0.22
C THR A 43 -5.62 10.33 -1.00
N GLU A 44 -5.55 10.29 -2.34
CA GLU A 44 -6.70 10.53 -3.22
C GLU A 44 -6.56 9.65 -4.47
N TYR A 45 -7.66 9.01 -4.86
CA TYR A 45 -7.74 8.16 -6.05
C TYR A 45 -9.15 8.16 -6.64
N LEU A 46 -9.27 7.75 -7.90
CA LEU A 46 -10.54 7.49 -8.58
C LEU A 46 -10.73 5.98 -8.82
N GLY A 47 -12.00 5.56 -8.84
CA GLY A 47 -12.40 4.17 -9.02
C GLY A 47 -12.79 3.47 -7.72
N GLN A 48 -13.27 2.23 -7.84
CA GLN A 48 -13.57 1.35 -6.71
C GLN A 48 -12.53 0.22 -6.69
N PRO A 49 -11.83 -0.02 -5.56
CA PRO A 49 -10.80 -1.05 -5.53
C PRO A 49 -11.40 -2.43 -5.72
N LYS A 50 -10.81 -3.17 -6.65
CA LYS A 50 -11.17 -4.56 -6.95
C LYS A 50 -9.91 -5.32 -7.35
N GLY A 51 -9.81 -6.59 -7.01
CA GLY A 51 -8.70 -7.41 -7.45
C GLY A 51 -8.89 -7.78 -8.91
N CYS A 52 -8.20 -7.08 -9.82
CA CYS A 52 -8.31 -7.31 -11.26
C CYS A 52 -7.61 -8.59 -11.73
N GLU A 53 -6.73 -9.18 -10.90
CA GLU A 53 -5.98 -10.41 -11.19
C GLU A 53 -6.42 -11.59 -10.32
N GLY A 54 -7.65 -11.54 -9.78
CA GLY A 54 -8.21 -12.60 -8.94
C GLY A 54 -7.71 -12.59 -7.50
N GLN A 55 -6.98 -11.54 -7.10
CA GLN A 55 -6.55 -11.36 -5.72
C GLN A 55 -7.72 -10.91 -4.81
N SER A 56 -7.74 -11.43 -3.59
CA SER A 56 -8.72 -11.00 -2.59
C SER A 56 -8.33 -9.64 -2.01
N LEU A 57 -9.28 -8.71 -1.95
CA LEU A 57 -9.10 -7.40 -1.32
C LEU A 57 -10.00 -7.26 -0.11
N ARG A 58 -9.46 -6.66 0.94
CA ARG A 58 -10.22 -6.30 2.13
C ARG A 58 -9.69 -5.00 2.70
N TRP A 59 -10.59 -4.08 2.97
CA TRP A 59 -10.28 -2.89 3.74
C TRP A 59 -10.09 -3.22 5.21
N CYS A 60 -9.03 -2.68 5.81
CA CYS A 60 -8.75 -2.84 7.23
C CYS A 60 -8.32 -1.50 7.84
N ALA A 61 -8.66 -1.32 9.11
CA ALA A 61 -8.12 -0.22 9.90
C ALA A 61 -6.62 -0.43 10.15
N ILE A 62 -5.85 0.65 10.26
CA ILE A 62 -4.39 0.59 10.47
C ILE A 62 -4.06 -0.16 11.77
N GLU A 63 -4.90 0.01 12.79
CA GLU A 63 -4.79 -0.64 14.09
C GLU A 63 -5.02 -2.15 14.02
N ALA A 64 -5.80 -2.61 13.03
CA ALA A 64 -6.08 -4.02 12.81
C ALA A 64 -4.96 -4.76 12.05
N LEU A 65 -3.95 -4.04 11.55
CA LEU A 65 -2.79 -4.64 10.89
C LEU A 65 -1.90 -5.36 11.91
N LYS A 66 -1.82 -6.68 11.76
CA LYS A 66 -0.94 -7.57 12.52
C LYS A 66 0.34 -7.82 11.73
N ILE A 67 1.49 -7.60 12.35
CA ILE A 67 2.78 -7.62 11.65
C ILE A 67 3.11 -9.03 11.15
N GLU A 68 2.72 -10.04 11.91
CA GLU A 68 2.90 -11.47 11.63
C GLU A 68 2.15 -11.96 10.38
N GLU A 69 1.17 -11.20 9.86
CA GLU A 69 0.45 -11.51 8.62
C GLU A 69 1.23 -11.07 7.36
N PHE A 70 2.37 -10.39 7.52
CA PHE A 70 3.13 -9.79 6.42
C PHE A 70 4.58 -10.28 6.37
N PRO A 71 5.25 -10.19 5.20
CA PRO A 71 6.68 -10.45 5.10
C PRO A 71 7.51 -9.52 5.99
N ALA A 72 8.69 -9.97 6.41
CA ALA A 72 9.58 -9.21 7.29
C ALA A 72 9.93 -7.80 6.76
N ALA A 73 10.05 -7.63 5.44
CA ALA A 73 10.29 -6.33 4.80
C ALA A 73 9.15 -5.31 5.03
N ASN A 74 7.93 -5.76 5.38
CA ASN A 74 6.76 -4.90 5.57
C ASN A 74 6.62 -4.39 7.01
N VAL A 75 7.35 -4.96 7.98
CA VAL A 75 7.38 -4.51 9.38
C VAL A 75 7.59 -3.00 9.51
N PRO A 76 8.64 -2.39 8.90
CA PRO A 76 8.83 -0.95 8.97
C PRO A 76 7.71 -0.14 8.30
N ILE A 77 7.05 -0.71 7.28
CA ILE A 77 5.91 -0.05 6.59
C ILE A 77 4.72 0.06 7.54
N ILE A 78 4.37 -1.03 8.22
CA ILE A 78 3.26 -1.05 9.18
C ILE A 78 3.53 -0.11 10.35
N ALA A 79 4.77 -0.09 10.85
CA ALA A 79 5.18 0.86 11.88
C ALA A 79 5.06 2.31 11.41
N ALA A 80 5.47 2.62 10.17
CA ALA A 80 5.32 3.95 9.59
C ALA A 80 3.85 4.35 9.44
N LEU A 81 2.97 3.44 9.01
CA LEU A 81 1.53 3.68 8.90
C LEU A 81 0.89 3.97 10.26
N LYS A 82 1.25 3.23 11.32
CA LYS A 82 0.73 3.45 12.68
C LYS A 82 1.20 4.78 13.29
N ASN A 83 2.40 5.24 12.94
CA ASN A 83 2.94 6.51 13.43
C ASN A 83 2.48 7.72 12.62
N ALA A 84 2.22 7.53 11.32
CA ALA A 84 1.64 8.56 10.50
C ALA A 84 0.21 8.79 10.99
N ARG A 85 -0.08 9.98 11.54
CA ARG A 85 -1.45 10.43 11.86
C ARG A 85 -2.27 10.60 10.57
N ILE A 86 -2.58 9.49 9.91
CA ILE A 86 -3.32 9.46 8.65
C ILE A 86 -4.80 9.50 9.00
N ASN A 87 -5.41 10.67 8.82
CA ASN A 87 -6.87 10.79 8.81
C ASN A 87 -7.40 10.21 7.49
N CYS A 88 -7.52 8.88 7.39
CA CYS A 88 -8.27 8.25 6.31
C CYS A 88 -9.75 8.55 6.53
N ARG A 89 -10.32 9.48 5.74
CA ARG A 89 -11.78 9.57 5.62
C ARG A 89 -12.24 8.35 4.82
N PHE A 90 -12.63 7.30 5.53
CA PHE A 90 -13.41 6.22 4.94
C PHE A 90 -14.80 6.77 4.59
N ASN A 91 -14.93 7.40 3.43
CA ASN A 91 -16.25 7.57 2.83
C ASN A 91 -16.64 6.22 2.25
N GLU A 92 -17.52 5.54 2.97
CA GLU A 92 -18.36 4.40 2.58
C GLU A 92 -18.24 3.98 1.10
N ILE A 93 -17.28 3.11 0.80
CA ILE A 93 -17.35 2.28 -0.40
C ILE A 93 -18.33 1.15 -0.03
N ARG A 94 -19.60 1.37 -0.34
CA ARG A 94 -20.59 0.30 -0.49
C ARG A 94 -20.34 -0.46 -1.79
#